data_AF-A0A966PUG3-F1
#
_entry.id   AF-A0A966PUG3-F1
#
_cell.length_a   1.000
_cell.length_b   1.000
_cell.length_c   1.000
_cell.angle_alpha   90.00
_cell.angle_beta   90.00
_cell.angle_gamma   90.00
#
_symmetry.space_group_name_H-M   'P 1'
#
loop_
_entity.id
_entity.type
_entity.pdbx_description
1 polymer ?
#
loop_
_entity_poly.entity_id
_entity_poly.type
_entity_poly.pdbx_seq_one_letter_code
_entity_poly.pdbx_strand_id
1 'polypeptide(L)'
;MFEALKPLLESGLLNEDTKAQLEEAWNAKLEEARGQIRDEIREEMASRYEHDRANMVEALDKMVNESLTDELSKIRTEREMVSEDRVKFTKQMMDKAQNFDAYLSESLASEVAELRSDRANMQNAISKLEAFVAENLQNEIAEFAADKMDLARTKVAVVTEGRKKLEALRDSFVKKASSLVEGTVTNHLRAELNQLKTDIQEAKENNFGRKIFEAFATEFGASYLNERADIKKLTGKIELMARQISEARDAQERALTEVKAKEVEIRKINESIARNGKLNELLSPLSKDKAAVMSQLLESVPTEKLDAAYKKYLNPVMEGNAPKVEAVKQTIVESKKEVTGDRAVKTEQKDSSNIIEMKRLAGLK
;
A
#
# COMPACT_ATOMS: atom_id res chain seq x y z
N MET A 1 -93.41 66.14 -140.30
CA MET A 1 -93.41 65.81 -141.75
C MET A 1 -94.27 64.59 -142.08
N PHE A 2 -94.10 63.43 -141.42
CA PHE A 2 -94.81 62.18 -141.78
C PHE A 2 -96.33 62.29 -141.94
N GLU A 3 -97.02 63.08 -141.12
CA GLU A 3 -98.49 63.24 -141.20
C GLU A 3 -98.97 63.97 -142.46
N ALA A 4 -98.15 64.84 -143.04
CA ALA A 4 -98.53 65.66 -144.21
C ALA A 4 -98.60 64.86 -145.52
N LEU A 5 -97.97 63.69 -145.58
CA LEU A 5 -97.94 62.82 -146.77
C LEU A 5 -98.96 61.67 -146.69
N LYS A 6 -99.53 61.41 -145.51
CA LYS A 6 -100.46 60.29 -145.30
C LYS A 6 -101.71 60.32 -146.20
N PRO A 7 -102.37 61.47 -146.43
CA PRO A 7 -103.55 61.54 -147.32
C PRO A 7 -103.26 61.21 -148.78
N LEU A 8 -101.99 61.30 -149.22
CA LEU A 8 -101.56 61.00 -150.59
C LEU A 8 -101.23 59.52 -150.83
N LEU A 9 -101.03 58.72 -149.76
CA LEU A 9 -100.70 57.29 -149.87
C LEU A 9 -101.93 56.36 -149.87
N GLU A 10 -103.04 56.79 -149.25
CA GLU A 10 -104.23 55.94 -149.05
C GLU A 10 -105.32 56.16 -150.13
N SER A 11 -105.16 57.20 -150.97
CA SER A 11 -105.89 57.36 -152.23
C SER A 11 -105.26 56.47 -153.31
N GLY A 12 -105.99 55.46 -153.78
CA GLY A 12 -105.49 54.42 -154.71
C GLY A 12 -105.19 54.91 -156.13
N LEU A 13 -104.17 55.76 -156.30
CA LEU A 13 -103.79 56.41 -157.55
C LEU A 13 -102.26 56.62 -157.71
N LEU A 14 -101.47 55.66 -157.22
CA LEU A 14 -100.01 55.58 -157.43
C LEU A 14 -99.63 54.20 -157.99
N ASN A 15 -98.66 54.17 -158.91
CA ASN A 15 -98.17 52.93 -159.52
C ASN A 15 -97.06 52.29 -158.66
N GLU A 16 -96.86 50.98 -158.79
CA GLU A 16 -95.95 50.21 -157.93
C GLU A 16 -94.49 50.71 -158.06
N ASP A 17 -94.03 51.02 -159.28
CA ASP A 17 -92.75 51.70 -159.57
C ASP A 17 -92.58 53.01 -158.80
N THR A 18 -93.62 53.86 -158.76
CA THR A 18 -93.53 55.17 -158.10
C THR A 18 -93.42 55.06 -156.58
N LYS A 19 -93.92 53.96 -156.00
CA LYS A 19 -93.76 53.67 -154.58
C LYS A 19 -92.36 53.15 -154.27
N ALA A 20 -91.83 52.25 -155.11
CA ALA A 20 -90.46 51.75 -155.00
C ALA A 20 -89.42 52.89 -155.11
N GLN A 21 -89.56 53.79 -156.09
CA GLN A 21 -88.68 54.96 -156.24
C GLN A 21 -88.76 55.92 -155.05
N LEU A 22 -89.95 56.09 -154.45
CA LEU A 22 -90.11 56.95 -153.27
C LEU A 22 -89.49 56.30 -152.02
N GLU A 23 -89.62 54.98 -151.85
CA GLU A 23 -88.96 54.23 -150.77
C GLU A 23 -87.43 54.19 -150.96
N GLU A 24 -86.91 54.05 -152.18
CA GLU A 24 -85.48 54.10 -152.47
C GLU A 24 -84.90 55.50 -152.19
N ALA A 25 -85.53 56.56 -152.70
CA ALA A 25 -85.12 57.94 -152.41
C ALA A 25 -85.25 58.30 -150.93
N TRP A 26 -86.28 57.80 -150.23
CA TRP A 26 -86.45 57.97 -148.80
C TRP A 26 -85.37 57.24 -148.00
N ASN A 27 -85.06 55.99 -148.34
CA ASN A 27 -84.00 55.21 -147.68
C ASN A 27 -82.61 55.79 -147.95
N ALA A 28 -82.36 56.33 -149.15
CA ALA A 28 -81.15 57.07 -149.45
C ALA A 28 -81.03 58.33 -148.57
N LYS A 29 -82.08 59.15 -148.47
CA LYS A 29 -82.10 60.30 -147.55
C LYS A 29 -82.01 59.90 -146.07
N LEU A 30 -82.53 58.74 -145.69
CA LEU A 30 -82.47 58.22 -144.33
C LEU A 30 -81.04 57.78 -143.96
N GLU A 31 -80.32 57.08 -144.85
CA GLU A 31 -78.91 56.73 -144.61
C GLU A 31 -77.97 57.94 -144.78
N GLU A 32 -78.29 58.92 -145.63
CA GLU A 32 -77.57 60.20 -145.68
C GLU A 32 -77.69 60.95 -144.34
N ALA A 33 -78.92 61.10 -143.82
CA ALA A 33 -79.16 61.72 -142.51
C ALA A 33 -78.55 60.92 -141.35
N ARG A 34 -78.59 59.58 -141.39
CA ARG A 34 -77.86 58.73 -140.44
C ARG A 34 -76.35 58.84 -140.60
N GLY A 35 -75.84 59.11 -141.80
CA GLY A 35 -74.43 59.41 -142.06
C GLY A 35 -74.03 60.70 -141.37
N GLN A 36 -74.71 61.79 -141.70
CA GLN A 36 -74.55 63.11 -141.08
C GLN A 36 -74.61 63.02 -139.55
N ILE A 37 -75.65 62.43 -138.97
CA ILE A 37 -75.77 62.26 -137.51
C ILE A 37 -74.65 61.38 -136.92
N ARG A 38 -74.17 60.34 -137.62
CA ARG A 38 -73.04 59.52 -137.15
C ARG A 38 -71.72 60.29 -137.16
N ASP A 39 -71.51 61.15 -138.15
CA ASP A 39 -70.27 61.93 -138.27
C ASP A 39 -70.30 63.19 -137.39
N GLU A 40 -71.45 63.85 -137.23
CA GLU A 40 -71.70 64.87 -136.19
C GLU A 40 -71.44 64.31 -134.77
N ILE A 41 -71.99 63.13 -134.44
CA ILE A 41 -71.74 62.48 -133.15
C ILE A 41 -70.27 62.09 -132.99
N ARG A 42 -69.57 61.70 -134.06
CA ARG A 42 -68.12 61.43 -134.01
C ARG A 42 -67.31 62.69 -133.78
N GLU A 43 -67.64 63.79 -134.44
CA GLU A 43 -66.98 65.08 -134.27
C GLU A 43 -67.24 65.66 -132.87
N GLU A 44 -68.48 65.55 -132.36
CA GLU A 44 -68.82 65.92 -130.98
C GLU A 44 -68.10 65.02 -129.95
N MET A 45 -68.07 63.70 -130.16
CA MET A 45 -67.33 62.79 -129.27
C MET A 45 -65.82 63.01 -129.31
N ALA A 46 -65.25 63.31 -130.49
CA ALA A 46 -63.83 63.64 -130.62
C ALA A 46 -63.51 64.97 -129.92
N SER A 47 -64.30 66.02 -130.15
CA SER A 47 -64.16 67.32 -129.51
C SER A 47 -64.31 67.23 -127.98
N ARG A 48 -65.31 66.50 -127.48
CA ARG A 48 -65.48 66.20 -126.05
C ARG A 48 -64.28 65.43 -125.49
N TYR A 49 -63.80 64.40 -126.19
CA TYR A 49 -62.64 63.62 -125.76
C TYR A 49 -61.35 64.46 -125.72
N GLU A 50 -61.13 65.34 -126.70
CA GLU A 50 -59.99 66.27 -126.70
C GLU A 50 -60.10 67.31 -125.59
N HIS A 51 -61.30 67.84 -125.33
CA HIS A 51 -61.57 68.75 -124.22
C HIS A 51 -61.35 68.07 -122.85
N ASP A 52 -61.95 66.90 -122.60
CA ASP A 52 -61.79 66.16 -121.35
C ASP A 52 -60.34 65.70 -121.15
N ARG A 53 -59.64 65.33 -122.23
CA ARG A 53 -58.20 65.04 -122.20
C ARG A 53 -57.37 66.28 -121.86
N ALA A 54 -57.68 67.44 -122.43
CA ALA A 54 -57.01 68.70 -122.10
C ALA A 54 -57.25 69.08 -120.63
N ASN A 55 -58.51 69.02 -120.17
CA ASN A 55 -58.90 69.27 -118.78
C ASN A 55 -58.19 68.32 -117.81
N MET A 56 -58.06 67.03 -118.13
CA MET A 56 -57.32 66.06 -117.32
C MET A 56 -55.81 66.34 -117.31
N VAL A 57 -55.21 66.74 -118.43
CA VAL A 57 -53.79 67.10 -118.49
C VAL A 57 -53.52 68.39 -117.70
N GLU A 58 -54.37 69.42 -117.82
CA GLU A 58 -54.26 70.66 -117.03
C GLU A 58 -54.46 70.40 -115.54
N ALA A 59 -55.46 69.58 -115.16
CA ALA A 59 -55.69 69.22 -113.76
C ALA A 59 -54.54 68.39 -113.18
N LEU A 60 -53.93 67.49 -113.96
CA LEU A 60 -52.75 66.72 -113.52
C LEU A 60 -51.50 67.59 -113.42
N ASP A 61 -51.21 68.43 -114.42
CA ASP A 61 -50.08 69.36 -114.38
C ASP A 61 -50.22 70.34 -113.21
N LYS A 62 -51.41 70.91 -113.02
CA LYS A 62 -51.71 71.76 -111.86
C LYS A 62 -51.54 71.03 -110.54
N MET A 63 -52.15 69.85 -110.37
CA MET A 63 -52.03 69.06 -109.13
C MET A 63 -50.57 68.70 -108.83
N VAL A 64 -49.79 68.30 -109.84
CA VAL A 64 -48.38 67.95 -109.68
C VAL A 64 -47.54 69.19 -109.37
N ASN A 65 -47.71 70.29 -110.11
CA ASN A 65 -46.93 71.51 -109.91
C ASN A 65 -47.28 72.23 -108.61
N GLU A 66 -48.55 72.32 -108.22
CA GLU A 66 -48.97 72.85 -106.93
C GLU A 66 -48.45 71.96 -105.79
N SER A 67 -48.69 70.64 -105.83
CA SER A 67 -48.24 69.73 -104.76
C SER A 67 -46.72 69.68 -104.62
N LEU A 68 -45.96 69.63 -105.72
CA LEU A 68 -44.50 69.66 -105.68
C LEU A 68 -43.96 71.02 -105.22
N THR A 69 -44.59 72.13 -105.58
CA THR A 69 -44.20 73.46 -105.09
C THR A 69 -44.45 73.57 -103.58
N ASP A 70 -45.59 73.08 -103.12
CA ASP A 70 -45.96 73.02 -101.71
C ASP A 70 -44.99 72.15 -100.90
N GLU A 71 -44.69 70.93 -101.37
CA GLU A 71 -43.72 70.04 -100.73
C GLU A 71 -42.29 70.60 -100.75
N LEU A 72 -41.84 71.19 -101.87
CA LEU A 72 -40.54 71.86 -101.94
C LEU A 72 -40.46 73.07 -101.00
N SER A 73 -41.57 73.77 -100.74
CA SER A 73 -41.63 74.86 -99.74
C SER A 73 -41.49 74.32 -98.31
N LYS A 74 -42.21 73.23 -97.99
CA LYS A 74 -42.16 72.56 -96.67
C LYS A 74 -40.79 71.95 -96.41
N ILE A 75 -40.20 71.26 -97.39
CA ILE A 75 -38.85 70.69 -97.30
C ILE A 75 -37.78 71.79 -97.12
N ARG A 76 -37.97 72.99 -97.69
CA ARG A 76 -37.07 74.14 -97.43
C ARG A 76 -37.17 74.63 -95.98
N THR A 77 -38.38 74.90 -95.49
CA THR A 77 -38.55 75.38 -94.10
C THR A 77 -38.13 74.32 -93.07
N GLU A 78 -38.38 73.03 -93.32
CA GLU A 78 -37.86 71.93 -92.52
C GLU A 78 -36.32 71.87 -92.53
N ARG A 79 -35.68 72.08 -93.70
CA ARG A 79 -34.21 72.13 -93.79
C ARG A 79 -33.63 73.31 -93.02
N GLU A 80 -34.29 74.46 -93.07
CA GLU A 80 -33.92 75.66 -92.31
C GLU A 80 -34.06 75.42 -90.80
N MET A 81 -35.21 74.93 -90.33
CA MET A 81 -35.44 74.59 -88.92
C MET A 81 -34.45 73.52 -88.42
N VAL A 82 -34.22 72.45 -89.18
CA VAL A 82 -33.24 71.40 -88.83
C VAL A 82 -31.81 71.94 -88.83
N SER A 83 -31.48 72.93 -89.65
CA SER A 83 -30.19 73.62 -89.62
C SER A 83 -30.05 74.48 -88.37
N GLU A 84 -31.06 75.28 -88.04
CA GLU A 84 -31.09 76.05 -86.79
C GLU A 84 -30.98 75.17 -85.55
N ASP A 85 -31.75 74.09 -85.48
CA ASP A 85 -31.79 73.22 -84.30
C ASP A 85 -30.50 72.41 -84.13
N ARG A 86 -29.81 72.08 -85.24
CA ARG A 86 -28.43 71.58 -85.18
C ARG A 86 -27.48 72.62 -84.58
N VAL A 87 -27.58 73.89 -84.98
CA VAL A 87 -26.75 74.98 -84.42
C VAL A 87 -27.07 75.21 -82.94
N LYS A 88 -28.35 75.25 -82.55
CA LYS A 88 -28.81 75.36 -81.15
C LYS A 88 -28.30 74.19 -80.31
N PHE A 89 -28.42 72.96 -80.81
CA PHE A 89 -27.94 71.75 -80.12
C PHE A 89 -26.41 71.74 -79.98
N THR A 90 -25.65 72.02 -81.05
CA THR A 90 -24.19 72.06 -80.96
C THR A 90 -23.70 73.16 -80.03
N LYS A 91 -24.36 74.32 -80.01
CA LYS A 91 -24.06 75.38 -79.04
C LYS A 91 -24.33 74.91 -77.62
N GLN A 92 -25.53 74.40 -77.32
CA GLN A 92 -25.86 73.88 -75.99
C GLN A 92 -24.91 72.75 -75.54
N MET A 93 -24.41 71.94 -76.48
CA MET A 93 -23.45 70.87 -76.19
C MET A 93 -22.05 71.44 -75.86
N MET A 94 -21.61 72.48 -76.57
CA MET A 94 -20.38 73.22 -76.25
C MET A 94 -20.50 73.95 -74.90
N ASP A 95 -21.60 74.66 -74.66
CA ASP A 95 -21.88 75.36 -73.40
C ASP A 95 -21.89 74.35 -72.22
N LYS A 96 -22.50 73.17 -72.39
CA LYS A 96 -22.48 72.10 -71.38
C LYS A 96 -21.10 71.48 -71.18
N ALA A 97 -20.33 71.27 -72.24
CA ALA A 97 -18.96 70.75 -72.14
C ALA A 97 -18.06 71.72 -71.34
N GLN A 98 -18.09 73.02 -71.66
CA GLN A 98 -17.33 74.03 -70.93
C GLN A 98 -17.71 74.12 -69.44
N ASN A 99 -19.01 74.06 -69.12
CA ASN A 99 -19.48 74.02 -67.73
C ASN A 99 -19.06 72.73 -67.00
N PHE A 100 -19.01 71.60 -67.70
CA PHE A 100 -18.56 70.32 -67.14
C PHE A 100 -17.03 70.29 -66.91
N ASP A 101 -16.25 70.80 -67.86
CA ASP A 101 -14.78 70.94 -67.72
C ASP A 101 -14.43 71.89 -66.56
N ALA A 102 -15.16 73.00 -66.42
CA ALA A 102 -15.03 73.91 -65.29
C ALA A 102 -15.35 73.22 -63.95
N TYR A 103 -16.48 72.50 -63.87
CA TYR A 103 -16.87 71.75 -62.68
C TYR A 103 -15.86 70.65 -62.31
N LEU A 104 -15.35 69.90 -63.29
CA LEU A 104 -14.29 68.91 -63.05
C LEU A 104 -12.99 69.57 -62.56
N SER A 105 -12.62 70.72 -63.12
CA SER A 105 -11.43 71.46 -62.66
C SER A 105 -11.60 72.03 -61.25
N GLU A 106 -12.81 72.44 -60.85
CA GLU A 106 -13.12 72.93 -59.51
C GLU A 106 -13.17 71.78 -58.48
N SER A 107 -13.86 70.68 -58.79
CA SER A 107 -13.91 69.47 -57.95
C SER A 107 -12.51 68.89 -57.72
N LEU A 108 -11.72 68.73 -58.79
CA LEU A 108 -10.35 68.23 -58.69
C LEU A 108 -9.45 69.19 -57.90
N ALA A 109 -9.66 70.51 -57.98
CA ALA A 109 -8.94 71.48 -57.17
C ALA A 109 -9.31 71.37 -55.67
N SER A 110 -10.59 71.15 -55.34
CA SER A 110 -11.02 70.90 -53.95
C SER A 110 -10.45 69.59 -53.42
N GLU A 111 -10.60 68.48 -54.14
CA GLU A 111 -10.05 67.17 -53.77
C GLU A 111 -8.52 67.23 -53.56
N VAL A 112 -7.79 67.92 -54.43
CA VAL A 112 -6.33 68.11 -54.28
C VAL A 112 -5.97 69.02 -53.09
N ALA A 113 -6.82 69.98 -52.73
CA ALA A 113 -6.63 70.81 -51.54
C ALA A 113 -6.92 70.02 -50.24
N GLU A 114 -7.99 69.24 -50.23
CA GLU A 114 -8.39 68.35 -49.13
C GLU A 114 -7.31 67.27 -48.89
N LEU A 115 -6.87 66.57 -49.94
CA LEU A 115 -5.78 65.59 -49.85
C LEU A 115 -4.44 66.18 -49.36
N ARG A 116 -4.18 67.47 -49.62
CA ARG A 116 -3.02 68.19 -49.06
C ARG A 116 -3.21 68.51 -47.58
N SER A 117 -4.41 68.94 -47.19
CA SER A 117 -4.78 69.18 -45.78
C SER A 117 -4.66 67.90 -44.96
N ASP A 118 -5.24 66.79 -45.42
CA ASP A 118 -5.20 65.50 -44.75
C ASP A 118 -3.78 64.93 -44.66
N ARG A 119 -2.95 65.11 -45.70
CA ARG A 119 -1.55 64.72 -45.64
C ARG A 119 -0.76 65.54 -44.61
N ALA A 120 -1.03 66.83 -44.46
CA ALA A 120 -0.43 67.66 -43.43
C ALA A 120 -0.92 67.27 -42.02
N ASN A 121 -2.22 66.96 -41.87
CA ASN A 121 -2.79 66.46 -40.62
C ASN A 121 -2.19 65.09 -40.22
N MET A 122 -2.01 64.19 -41.19
CA MET A 122 -1.34 62.89 -40.99
C MET A 122 0.13 63.08 -40.59
N GLN A 123 0.87 63.98 -41.24
CA GLN A 123 2.24 64.31 -40.83
C GLN A 123 2.30 64.86 -39.40
N ASN A 124 1.42 65.78 -39.03
CA ASN A 124 1.31 66.31 -37.67
C ASN A 124 0.95 65.23 -36.63
N ALA A 125 0.13 64.24 -37.00
CA ALA A 125 -0.21 63.10 -36.15
C ALA A 125 0.99 62.14 -35.98
N ILE A 126 1.73 61.86 -37.06
CA ILE A 126 2.96 61.07 -37.03
C ILE A 126 4.00 61.74 -36.14
N SER A 127 4.30 63.02 -36.33
CA SER A 127 5.30 63.74 -35.51
C SER A 127 4.93 63.78 -34.02
N LYS A 128 3.63 63.80 -33.67
CA LYS A 128 3.18 63.66 -32.27
C LYS A 128 3.38 62.25 -31.73
N LEU A 129 3.13 61.22 -32.54
CA LEU A 129 3.36 59.83 -32.16
C LEU A 129 4.86 59.54 -32.01
N GLU A 130 5.71 60.05 -32.91
CA GLU A 130 7.17 59.97 -32.81
C GLU A 130 7.69 60.66 -31.54
N ALA A 131 7.21 61.87 -31.23
CA ALA A 131 7.56 62.57 -30.01
C ALA A 131 7.13 61.80 -28.74
N PHE A 132 5.89 61.28 -28.72
CA PHE A 132 5.37 60.48 -27.62
C PHE A 132 6.17 59.18 -27.43
N VAL A 133 6.49 58.47 -28.51
CA VAL A 133 7.32 57.24 -28.44
C VAL A 133 8.73 57.56 -27.97
N ALA A 134 9.34 58.66 -28.43
CA ALA A 134 10.66 59.09 -27.97
C ALA A 134 10.67 59.48 -26.48
N GLU A 135 9.65 60.20 -26.00
CA GLU A 135 9.51 60.58 -24.59
C GLU A 135 9.31 59.35 -23.69
N ASN A 136 8.40 58.44 -24.05
CA ASN A 136 8.18 57.21 -23.28
C ASN A 136 9.43 56.32 -23.27
N LEU A 137 10.11 56.15 -24.41
CA LEU A 137 11.34 55.33 -24.49
C LEU A 137 12.50 55.98 -23.72
N GLN A 138 12.60 57.32 -23.68
CA GLN A 138 13.57 58.02 -22.83
C GLN A 138 13.27 57.82 -21.34
N ASN A 139 11.99 57.88 -20.94
CA ASN A 139 11.56 57.63 -19.57
C ASN A 139 11.79 56.17 -19.15
N GLU A 140 11.41 55.20 -19.99
CA GLU A 140 11.63 53.76 -19.76
C GLU A 140 13.13 53.44 -19.64
N ILE A 141 14.00 54.05 -20.44
CA ILE A 141 15.46 53.90 -20.31
C ILE A 141 15.97 54.48 -18.98
N ALA A 142 15.41 55.60 -18.51
CA ALA A 142 15.79 56.21 -17.24
C ALA A 142 15.31 55.39 -16.02
N GLU A 143 14.07 54.90 -16.07
CA GLU A 143 13.49 54.00 -15.05
C GLU A 143 14.25 52.67 -15.02
N PHE A 144 14.50 52.03 -16.16
CA PHE A 144 15.30 50.81 -16.25
C PHE A 144 16.73 50.99 -15.73
N ALA A 145 17.33 52.17 -15.90
CA ALA A 145 18.63 52.49 -15.32
C ALA A 145 18.57 52.61 -13.80
N ALA A 146 17.50 53.18 -13.23
CA ALA A 146 17.28 53.25 -11.78
C ALA A 146 17.00 51.85 -11.19
N ASP A 147 16.05 51.10 -11.76
CA ASP A 147 15.70 49.73 -11.37
C ASP A 147 16.91 48.80 -11.39
N LYS A 148 17.79 48.93 -12.39
CA LYS A 148 19.05 48.16 -12.45
C LYS A 148 19.98 48.47 -11.27
N MET A 149 20.02 49.72 -10.80
CA MET A 149 20.81 50.12 -9.63
C MET A 149 20.16 49.65 -8.33
N ASP A 150 18.83 49.69 -8.21
CA ASP A 150 18.12 49.20 -7.02
C ASP A 150 18.06 47.67 -6.95
N LEU A 151 18.03 46.96 -8.08
CA LEU A 151 18.26 45.51 -8.15
C LEU A 151 19.69 45.16 -7.72
N ALA A 152 20.69 45.97 -8.07
CA ALA A 152 22.05 45.79 -7.59
C ALA A 152 22.17 46.05 -6.06
N ARG A 153 21.56 47.13 -5.56
CA ARG A 153 21.51 47.47 -4.12
C ARG A 153 20.81 46.39 -3.30
N THR A 154 19.62 45.95 -3.71
CA THR A 154 18.86 44.88 -3.03
C THR A 154 19.60 43.55 -3.07
N LYS A 155 20.23 43.19 -4.20
CA LYS A 155 21.10 42.00 -4.27
C LYS A 155 22.28 42.08 -3.29
N VAL A 156 22.94 43.24 -3.16
CA VAL A 156 24.02 43.44 -2.18
C VAL A 156 23.48 43.40 -0.74
N ALA A 157 22.31 43.99 -0.47
CA ALA A 157 21.66 43.93 0.83
C ALA A 157 21.32 42.49 1.24
N VAL A 158 20.67 41.72 0.36
CA VAL A 158 20.32 40.31 0.60
C VAL A 158 21.57 39.44 0.77
N VAL A 159 22.64 39.67 -0.01
CA VAL A 159 23.90 38.93 0.16
C VAL A 159 24.61 39.28 1.47
N THR A 160 24.60 40.54 1.91
CA THR A 160 25.26 40.95 3.16
C THR A 160 24.45 40.56 4.41
N GLU A 161 23.12 40.66 4.37
CA GLU A 161 22.24 40.16 5.42
C GLU A 161 22.28 38.62 5.50
N GLY A 162 22.27 37.94 4.34
CA GLY A 162 22.43 36.50 4.23
C GLY A 162 23.75 36.02 4.82
N ARG A 163 24.87 36.71 4.55
CA ARG A 163 26.16 36.44 5.20
C ARG A 163 26.10 36.60 6.72
N LYS A 164 25.52 37.70 7.24
CA LYS A 164 25.34 37.90 8.69
C LYS A 164 24.50 36.80 9.33
N LYS A 165 23.42 36.36 8.67
CA LYS A 165 22.57 35.25 9.15
C LYS A 165 23.30 33.90 9.12
N LEU A 166 24.11 33.63 8.09
CA LEU A 166 24.95 32.43 8.02
C LEU A 166 26.07 32.42 9.08
N GLU A 167 26.65 33.58 9.39
CA GLU A 167 27.66 33.73 10.44
C GLU A 167 27.06 33.51 11.84
N ALA A 168 25.93 34.16 12.14
CA ALA A 168 25.19 33.90 13.38
C ALA A 168 24.71 32.44 13.49
N LEU A 169 24.29 31.82 12.37
CA LEU A 169 23.93 30.41 12.31
C LEU A 169 25.15 29.53 12.62
N ARG A 170 26.31 29.80 12.01
CA ARG A 170 27.59 29.10 12.27
C ARG A 170 27.97 29.16 13.75
N ASP A 171 27.92 30.34 14.37
CA ASP A 171 28.22 30.51 15.79
C ASP A 171 27.24 29.73 16.68
N SER A 172 25.93 29.78 16.35
CA SER A 172 24.91 29.01 17.07
C SER A 172 25.08 27.50 16.90
N PHE A 173 25.52 27.06 15.71
CA PHE A 173 25.81 25.66 15.40
C PHE A 173 27.04 25.18 16.15
N VAL A 174 28.14 25.94 16.14
CA VAL A 174 29.37 25.59 16.89
C VAL A 174 29.08 25.49 18.38
N LYS A 175 28.35 26.46 18.97
CA LYS A 175 27.96 26.43 20.39
C LYS A 175 27.07 25.23 20.76
N LYS A 176 26.11 24.87 19.90
CA LYS A 176 25.25 23.69 20.10
C LYS A 176 26.01 22.37 19.90
N ALA A 177 26.84 22.29 18.87
CA ALA A 177 27.63 21.11 18.55
C ALA A 177 28.71 20.85 19.62
N SER A 178 29.41 21.89 20.11
CA SER A 178 30.38 21.74 21.19
C SER A 178 29.71 21.26 22.47
N SER A 179 28.59 21.87 22.88
CA SER A 179 27.85 21.44 24.08
C SER A 179 27.28 20.02 23.95
N LEU A 180 26.80 19.63 22.76
CA LEU A 180 26.34 18.25 22.51
C LEU A 180 27.49 17.25 22.56
N VAL A 181 28.61 17.53 21.90
CA VAL A 181 29.81 16.66 21.93
C VAL A 181 30.39 16.57 23.34
N GLU A 182 30.50 17.68 24.07
CA GLU A 182 30.93 17.72 25.47
C GLU A 182 30.01 16.86 26.35
N GLY A 183 28.69 16.98 26.20
CA GLY A 183 27.71 16.16 26.92
C GLY A 183 27.82 14.67 26.59
N THR A 184 27.92 14.31 25.30
CA THR A 184 28.09 12.91 24.87
C THR A 184 29.41 12.32 25.36
N VAL A 185 30.53 13.03 25.19
CA VAL A 185 31.85 12.58 25.65
C VAL A 185 31.88 12.45 27.17
N THR A 186 31.34 13.43 27.92
CA THR A 186 31.31 13.38 29.39
C THR A 186 30.44 12.24 29.92
N ASN A 187 29.29 11.98 29.28
CA ASN A 187 28.41 10.88 29.69
C ASN A 187 29.03 9.51 29.34
N HIS A 188 29.68 9.38 28.19
CA HIS A 188 30.41 8.16 27.81
C HIS A 188 31.60 7.92 28.74
N LEU A 189 32.45 8.93 29.00
CA LEU A 189 33.56 8.82 29.97
C LEU A 189 33.07 8.46 31.38
N ARG A 190 31.92 8.99 31.82
CA ARG A 190 31.31 8.57 33.09
C ARG A 190 30.84 7.12 33.07
N ALA A 191 30.29 6.63 31.96
CA ALA A 191 29.90 5.23 31.82
C ALA A 191 31.14 4.31 31.86
N GLU A 192 32.17 4.59 31.05
CA GLU A 192 33.43 3.84 31.02
C GLU A 192 34.15 3.86 32.38
N LEU A 193 34.23 5.02 33.06
CA LEU A 193 34.85 5.12 34.39
C LEU A 193 34.04 4.40 35.48
N ASN A 194 32.71 4.36 35.37
CA ASN A 194 31.88 3.58 36.29
C ASN A 194 32.03 2.08 36.02
N GLN A 195 32.08 1.64 34.76
CA GLN A 195 32.32 0.25 34.39
C GLN A 195 33.70 -0.19 34.88
N LEU A 196 34.77 0.54 34.54
CA LEU A 196 36.12 0.28 35.01
C LEU A 196 36.22 0.25 36.54
N LYS A 197 35.45 1.08 37.25
CA LYS A 197 35.36 1.03 38.72
C LYS A 197 34.71 -0.27 39.21
N THR A 198 33.63 -0.72 38.57
CA THR A 198 32.98 -2.01 38.86
C THR A 198 33.94 -3.17 38.57
N ASP A 199 34.58 -3.19 37.40
CA ASP A 199 35.56 -4.22 37.00
C ASP A 199 36.72 -4.30 38.00
N ILE A 200 37.23 -3.15 38.47
CA ILE A 200 38.27 -3.07 39.52
C ILE A 200 37.75 -3.56 40.88
N GLN A 201 36.48 -3.34 41.20
CA GLN A 201 35.87 -3.82 42.44
C GLN A 201 35.63 -5.34 42.38
N GLU A 202 35.06 -5.87 41.32
CA GLU A 202 34.92 -7.31 41.09
C GLU A 202 36.29 -8.01 41.08
N ALA A 203 37.31 -7.40 40.45
CA ALA A 203 38.67 -7.94 40.49
C ALA A 203 39.27 -7.93 41.91
N LYS A 204 38.95 -6.94 42.75
CA LYS A 204 39.37 -6.92 44.17
C LYS A 204 38.62 -7.97 44.99
N GLU A 205 37.31 -8.09 44.81
CA GLU A 205 36.46 -9.05 45.53
C GLU A 205 36.82 -10.49 45.14
N ASN A 206 37.07 -10.77 43.86
CA ASN A 206 37.60 -12.06 43.40
C ASN A 206 39.00 -12.37 43.97
N ASN A 207 39.92 -11.40 44.01
CA ASN A 207 41.24 -11.60 44.63
C ASN A 207 41.16 -11.77 46.16
N PHE A 208 40.21 -11.12 46.82
CA PHE A 208 39.95 -11.30 48.25
C PHE A 208 39.33 -12.66 48.53
N GLY A 209 38.35 -13.10 47.74
CA GLY A 209 37.78 -14.45 47.78
C GLY A 209 38.83 -15.54 47.54
N ARG A 210 39.73 -15.36 46.56
CA ARG A 210 40.89 -16.25 46.37
C ARG A 210 41.78 -16.30 47.60
N LYS A 211 42.18 -15.17 48.19
CA LYS A 211 43.01 -15.14 49.40
C LYS A 211 42.33 -15.80 50.60
N ILE A 212 41.02 -15.61 50.79
CA ILE A 212 40.26 -16.33 51.82
C ILE A 212 40.25 -17.83 51.54
N PHE A 213 40.02 -18.24 50.29
CA PHE A 213 39.99 -19.66 49.92
C PHE A 213 41.37 -20.33 50.03
N GLU A 214 42.44 -19.64 49.65
CA GLU A 214 43.84 -20.09 49.80
C GLU A 214 44.23 -20.23 51.28
N ALA A 215 43.91 -19.22 52.11
CA ALA A 215 44.15 -19.28 53.55
C ALA A 215 43.31 -20.39 54.21
N PHE A 216 42.02 -20.47 53.90
CA PHE A 216 41.13 -21.51 54.41
C PHE A 216 41.59 -22.91 53.98
N ALA A 217 41.96 -23.11 52.71
CA ALA A 217 42.48 -24.39 52.23
C ALA A 217 43.82 -24.77 52.87
N THR A 218 44.65 -23.77 53.22
CA THR A 218 45.91 -23.98 53.93
C THR A 218 45.66 -24.42 55.38
N GLU A 219 44.83 -23.71 56.13
CA GLU A 219 44.47 -24.04 57.52
C GLU A 219 43.66 -25.34 57.62
N PHE A 220 42.66 -25.52 56.75
CA PHE A 220 41.88 -26.76 56.64
C PHE A 220 42.77 -27.94 56.25
N GLY A 221 43.71 -27.74 55.33
CA GLY A 221 44.72 -28.72 54.97
C GLY A 221 45.63 -29.10 56.14
N ALA A 222 46.16 -28.11 56.85
CA ALA A 222 47.03 -28.33 58.02
C ALA A 222 46.31 -29.03 59.17
N SER A 223 45.05 -28.66 59.45
CA SER A 223 44.24 -29.25 60.52
C SER A 223 43.77 -30.68 60.16
N TYR A 224 43.00 -30.83 59.08
CA TYR A 224 42.31 -32.09 58.78
C TYR A 224 43.23 -33.19 58.23
N LEU A 225 44.41 -32.86 57.70
CA LEU A 225 45.38 -33.88 57.28
C LEU A 225 46.06 -34.54 58.49
N ASN A 226 46.26 -33.80 59.59
CA ASN A 226 46.67 -34.36 60.87
C ASN A 226 45.56 -35.19 61.51
N GLU A 227 44.32 -34.68 61.54
CA GLU A 227 43.17 -35.47 62.02
C GLU A 227 43.01 -36.79 61.25
N ARG A 228 43.16 -36.80 59.92
CA ARG A 228 43.12 -38.05 59.12
C ARG A 228 44.20 -39.05 59.52
N ALA A 229 45.40 -38.58 59.88
CA ALA A 229 46.47 -39.45 60.36
C ALA A 229 46.14 -40.03 61.76
N ASP A 230 45.57 -39.23 62.66
CA ASP A 230 45.23 -39.68 64.02
C ASP A 230 43.94 -40.51 64.07
N ILE A 231 42.94 -40.22 63.24
CA ILE A 231 41.78 -41.09 63.00
C ILE A 231 42.24 -42.46 62.49
N LYS A 232 43.24 -42.52 61.60
CA LYS A 232 43.80 -43.80 61.12
C LYS A 232 44.56 -44.56 62.23
N LYS A 233 45.22 -43.87 63.16
CA LYS A 233 45.83 -44.49 64.35
C LYS A 233 44.75 -44.99 65.34
N LEU A 234 43.67 -44.24 65.51
CA LEU A 234 42.53 -44.58 66.38
C LEU A 234 41.76 -45.79 65.84
N THR A 235 41.41 -45.83 64.55
CA THR A 235 40.75 -47.00 63.95
C THR A 235 41.64 -48.24 64.02
N GLY A 236 42.94 -48.13 63.74
CA GLY A 236 43.88 -49.24 63.91
C GLY A 236 43.97 -49.75 65.35
N LYS A 237 43.91 -48.87 66.36
CA LYS A 237 43.82 -49.26 67.77
C LYS A 237 42.49 -49.95 68.10
N ILE A 238 41.37 -49.46 67.55
CA ILE A 238 40.04 -50.04 67.74
C ILE A 238 39.96 -51.44 67.13
N GLU A 239 40.49 -51.65 65.92
CA GLU A 239 40.57 -52.98 65.29
C GLU A 239 41.41 -53.96 66.13
N LEU A 240 42.55 -53.51 66.66
CA LEU A 240 43.43 -54.33 67.49
C LEU A 240 42.76 -54.69 68.83
N MET A 241 42.11 -53.73 69.49
CA MET A 241 41.30 -53.98 70.69
C MET A 241 40.10 -54.90 70.40
N ALA A 242 39.43 -54.77 69.25
CA ALA A 242 38.33 -55.64 68.88
C ALA A 242 38.77 -57.10 68.71
N ARG A 243 39.96 -57.35 68.12
CA ARG A 243 40.56 -58.69 68.07
C ARG A 243 40.90 -59.23 69.45
N GLN A 244 41.56 -58.43 70.29
CA GLN A 244 41.88 -58.82 71.67
C GLN A 244 40.62 -59.13 72.50
N ILE A 245 39.52 -58.40 72.31
CA ILE A 245 38.23 -58.67 72.96
C ILE A 245 37.58 -59.96 72.42
N SER A 246 37.71 -60.25 71.12
CA SER A 246 37.27 -61.52 70.54
C SER A 246 38.05 -62.70 71.12
N GLU A 247 39.38 -62.65 71.07
CA GLU A 247 40.28 -63.68 71.59
C GLU A 247 40.08 -63.90 73.10
N ALA A 248 39.87 -62.82 73.87
CA ALA A 248 39.56 -62.89 75.30
C ALA A 248 38.18 -63.48 75.58
N ARG A 249 37.16 -63.22 74.75
CA ARG A 249 35.83 -63.85 74.87
C ARG A 249 35.87 -65.34 74.56
N ASP A 250 36.53 -65.73 73.48
CA ASP A 250 36.70 -67.14 73.09
C ASP A 250 37.45 -67.92 74.18
N ALA A 251 38.45 -67.30 74.82
CA ALA A 251 39.15 -67.87 75.97
C ALA A 251 38.27 -67.92 77.23
N GLN A 252 37.50 -66.87 77.51
CA GLN A 252 36.58 -66.81 78.65
C GLN A 252 35.48 -67.86 78.55
N GLU A 253 34.91 -68.07 77.36
CA GLU A 253 33.84 -69.06 77.15
C GLU A 253 34.35 -70.49 77.37
N ARG A 254 35.55 -70.82 76.84
CA ARG A 254 36.23 -72.10 77.11
C ARG A 254 36.44 -72.30 78.62
N ALA A 255 37.02 -71.33 79.31
CA ALA A 255 37.23 -71.38 80.76
C ALA A 255 35.91 -71.53 81.54
N LEU A 256 34.83 -70.88 81.10
CA LEU A 256 33.49 -71.03 81.69
C LEU A 256 32.91 -72.44 81.51
N THR A 257 33.20 -73.12 80.40
CA THR A 257 32.77 -74.53 80.23
C THR A 257 33.57 -75.47 81.13
N GLU A 258 34.87 -75.26 81.30
CA GLU A 258 35.72 -76.06 82.19
C GLU A 258 35.34 -75.86 83.68
N VAL A 259 35.11 -74.62 84.11
CA VAL A 259 34.67 -74.31 85.49
C VAL A 259 33.31 -74.96 85.78
N LYS A 260 32.34 -74.87 84.86
CA LYS A 260 31.03 -75.53 85.02
C LYS A 260 31.15 -77.05 85.15
N ALA A 261 32.07 -77.68 84.42
CA ALA A 261 32.34 -79.10 84.57
C ALA A 261 32.93 -79.42 85.96
N LYS A 262 33.91 -78.63 86.43
CA LYS A 262 34.56 -78.83 87.73
C LYS A 262 33.64 -78.55 88.92
N GLU A 263 32.74 -77.57 88.84
CA GLU A 263 31.74 -77.34 89.89
C GLU A 263 30.80 -78.53 90.10
N VAL A 264 30.42 -79.24 89.02
CA VAL A 264 29.54 -80.41 89.10
C VAL A 264 30.25 -81.61 89.74
N GLU A 265 31.56 -81.75 89.56
CA GLU A 265 32.38 -82.73 90.28
C GLU A 265 32.48 -82.40 91.78
N ILE A 266 32.88 -81.16 92.10
CA ILE A 266 33.08 -80.68 93.48
C ILE A 266 31.78 -80.80 94.30
N ARG A 267 30.63 -80.47 93.71
CA ARG A 267 29.32 -80.52 94.38
C ARG A 267 28.99 -81.94 94.86
N LYS A 268 29.20 -82.95 94.00
CA LYS A 268 28.99 -84.38 94.33
C LYS A 268 29.93 -84.85 95.45
N ILE A 269 31.19 -84.40 95.41
CA ILE A 269 32.20 -84.74 96.43
C ILE A 269 31.78 -84.16 97.79
N ASN A 270 31.49 -82.85 97.86
CA ASN A 270 31.14 -82.18 99.12
C ASN A 270 29.85 -82.74 99.76
N GLU A 271 28.84 -83.08 98.95
CA GLU A 271 27.61 -83.71 99.43
C GLU A 271 27.88 -85.08 100.09
N SER A 272 28.77 -85.89 99.50
CA SER A 272 29.17 -87.19 100.06
C SER A 272 29.94 -87.07 101.38
N ILE A 273 30.79 -86.06 101.52
CA ILE A 273 31.57 -85.80 102.74
C ILE A 273 30.65 -85.31 103.87
N ALA A 274 29.80 -84.32 103.59
CA ALA A 274 28.86 -83.78 104.57
C ALA A 274 27.89 -84.85 105.10
N ARG A 275 27.43 -85.76 104.22
CA ARG A 275 26.61 -86.91 104.58
C ARG A 275 27.29 -87.84 105.59
N ASN A 276 28.54 -88.23 105.30
CA ASN A 276 29.28 -89.19 106.14
C ASN A 276 29.67 -88.58 107.50
N GLY A 277 30.03 -87.30 107.53
CA GLY A 277 30.29 -86.58 108.79
C GLY A 277 29.07 -86.57 109.70
N LYS A 278 27.90 -86.17 109.17
CA LYS A 278 26.67 -86.03 109.95
C LYS A 278 26.10 -87.37 110.43
N LEU A 279 26.25 -88.44 109.65
CA LEU A 279 25.93 -89.80 110.11
C LEU A 279 26.83 -90.23 111.28
N ASN A 280 28.15 -90.01 111.18
CA ASN A 280 29.08 -90.39 112.25
C ASN A 280 28.81 -89.62 113.57
N GLU A 281 28.52 -88.33 113.50
CA GLU A 281 28.21 -87.50 114.68
C GLU A 281 26.96 -88.01 115.42
N LEU A 282 25.87 -88.25 114.69
CA LEU A 282 24.61 -88.74 115.26
C LEU A 282 24.75 -90.15 115.85
N LEU A 283 25.60 -91.01 115.26
CA LEU A 283 25.75 -92.40 115.70
C LEU A 283 26.78 -92.59 116.82
N SER A 284 27.71 -91.65 117.00
CA SER A 284 28.80 -91.74 117.99
C SER A 284 28.39 -91.94 119.47
N PRO A 285 27.27 -91.41 120.00
CA PRO A 285 26.90 -91.61 121.40
C PRO A 285 26.14 -92.92 121.68
N LEU A 286 25.88 -93.76 120.67
CA LEU A 286 25.23 -95.07 120.83
C LEU A 286 26.25 -96.19 120.94
N SER A 287 25.90 -97.25 121.69
CA SER A 287 26.64 -98.51 121.63
C SER A 287 26.57 -99.10 120.22
N LYS A 288 27.62 -99.81 119.78
CA LYS A 288 27.80 -100.26 118.39
C LYS A 288 26.55 -100.92 117.79
N ASP A 289 25.88 -101.78 118.54
CA ASP A 289 24.70 -102.51 118.04
C ASP A 289 23.49 -101.59 117.81
N LYS A 290 23.27 -100.62 118.71
CA LYS A 290 22.25 -99.58 118.55
C LYS A 290 22.60 -98.62 117.41
N ALA A 291 23.87 -98.25 117.28
CA ALA A 291 24.38 -97.41 116.20
C ALA A 291 24.22 -98.09 114.82
N ALA A 292 24.48 -99.39 114.71
CA ALA A 292 24.32 -100.14 113.45
C ALA A 292 22.85 -100.19 112.99
N VAL A 293 21.91 -100.49 113.91
CA VAL A 293 20.47 -100.49 113.60
C VAL A 293 20.00 -99.09 113.19
N MET A 294 20.45 -98.05 113.90
CA MET A 294 20.14 -96.66 113.57
C MET A 294 20.73 -96.25 112.20
N SER A 295 21.94 -96.69 111.86
CA SER A 295 22.57 -96.41 110.56
C SER A 295 21.76 -96.96 109.38
N GLN A 296 21.25 -98.19 109.50
CA GLN A 296 20.41 -98.80 108.44
C GLN A 296 19.09 -98.05 108.25
N LEU A 297 18.48 -97.56 109.35
CA LEU A 297 17.25 -96.75 109.30
C LEU A 297 17.46 -95.35 108.70
N LEU A 298 18.70 -94.86 108.62
CA LEU A 298 19.05 -93.54 108.10
C LEU A 298 19.64 -93.56 106.67
N GLU A 299 19.92 -94.74 106.11
CA GLU A 299 20.62 -94.85 104.81
C GLU A 299 19.80 -94.26 103.64
N SER A 300 18.47 -94.37 103.66
CA SER A 300 17.61 -93.81 102.60
C SER A 300 17.24 -92.33 102.79
N VAL A 301 17.73 -91.68 103.85
CA VAL A 301 17.32 -90.31 104.25
C VAL A 301 18.28 -89.26 103.63
N PRO A 302 17.79 -88.12 103.11
CA PRO A 302 18.64 -87.02 102.66
C PRO A 302 19.32 -86.31 103.84
N THR A 303 20.52 -85.76 103.60
CA THR A 303 21.44 -85.18 104.60
C THR A 303 20.80 -84.14 105.52
N GLU A 304 19.96 -83.27 104.96
CA GLU A 304 19.22 -82.23 105.68
C GLU A 304 18.31 -82.79 106.78
N LYS A 305 17.80 -84.02 106.61
CA LYS A 305 16.73 -84.60 107.45
C LYS A 305 17.23 -85.70 108.41
N LEU A 306 18.54 -85.96 108.42
CA LEU A 306 19.17 -86.97 109.29
C LEU A 306 18.84 -86.76 110.78
N ASP A 307 18.99 -85.54 111.30
CA ASP A 307 18.77 -85.24 112.73
C ASP A 307 17.33 -85.50 113.17
N ALA A 308 16.37 -85.16 112.30
CA ALA A 308 14.94 -85.31 112.56
C ALA A 308 14.52 -86.78 112.54
N ALA A 309 15.06 -87.55 111.60
CA ALA A 309 14.87 -89.00 111.56
C ALA A 309 15.54 -89.67 112.78
N TYR A 310 16.79 -89.34 113.08
CA TYR A 310 17.53 -89.89 114.23
C TYR A 310 16.79 -89.66 115.55
N LYS A 311 16.35 -88.44 115.84
CA LYS A 311 15.57 -88.13 117.05
C LYS A 311 14.25 -88.91 117.14
N LYS A 312 13.57 -89.16 116.01
CA LYS A 312 12.34 -89.95 115.97
C LYS A 312 12.56 -91.42 116.33
N TYR A 313 13.69 -92.01 115.90
CA TYR A 313 14.01 -93.41 116.16
C TYR A 313 14.76 -93.63 117.49
N LEU A 314 15.28 -92.57 118.13
CA LEU A 314 16.08 -92.64 119.35
C LEU A 314 15.37 -93.38 120.50
N ASN A 315 14.18 -92.93 120.91
CA ASN A 315 13.48 -93.54 122.04
C ASN A 315 13.12 -95.02 121.81
N PRO A 316 12.53 -95.43 120.66
CA PRO A 316 12.31 -96.85 120.34
C PRO A 316 13.57 -97.72 120.41
N VAL A 317 14.71 -97.21 119.96
CA VAL A 317 16.02 -97.91 120.01
C VAL A 317 16.61 -97.88 121.44
N MET A 318 16.22 -96.94 122.29
CA MET A 318 16.65 -96.87 123.69
C MET A 318 15.84 -97.76 124.62
N GLU A 319 14.51 -97.72 124.53
CA GLU A 319 13.56 -98.47 125.38
C GLU A 319 13.42 -99.96 124.99
N GLY A 320 14.08 -100.40 123.91
CA GLY A 320 14.31 -101.82 123.62
C GLY A 320 13.15 -102.55 122.94
N ASN A 321 12.19 -101.82 122.35
CA ASN A 321 11.02 -102.42 121.70
C ASN A 321 10.78 -101.82 120.31
N ALA A 322 11.34 -102.45 119.27
CA ALA A 322 11.26 -101.99 117.88
C ALA A 322 11.25 -103.18 116.88
N PRO A 323 10.14 -103.44 116.16
CA PRO A 323 10.09 -104.42 115.08
C PRO A 323 10.81 -103.95 113.79
N LYS A 324 11.30 -104.90 112.98
CA LYS A 324 12.01 -104.64 111.70
C LYS A 324 11.09 -104.59 110.47
N VAL A 325 11.63 -104.04 109.37
CA VAL A 325 11.02 -103.93 108.03
C VAL A 325 12.10 -104.21 106.95
N GLU A 326 11.73 -104.71 105.77
CA GLU A 326 12.60 -104.93 104.60
C GLU A 326 12.02 -104.29 103.31
N ALA A 327 12.84 -104.07 102.26
CA ALA A 327 12.44 -103.35 101.02
C ALA A 327 13.32 -103.67 99.78
N VAL A 328 12.86 -103.33 98.55
CA VAL A 328 13.49 -103.62 97.23
C VAL A 328 13.33 -102.42 96.23
N LYS A 329 14.06 -102.37 95.07
CA LYS A 329 14.18 -101.21 94.12
C LYS A 329 14.31 -101.58 92.61
N GLN A 330 14.08 -100.64 91.65
CA GLN A 330 14.56 -100.66 90.23
C GLN A 330 14.52 -99.27 89.46
N THR A 331 14.80 -99.18 88.12
CA THR A 331 15.37 -97.99 87.37
C THR A 331 14.85 -97.71 85.90
N ILE A 332 15.32 -96.63 85.17
CA ILE A 332 14.76 -96.00 83.91
C ILE A 332 15.84 -95.43 82.89
N VAL A 333 15.54 -95.05 81.60
CA VAL A 333 16.43 -94.49 80.49
C VAL A 333 15.71 -93.46 79.49
N GLU A 334 16.41 -92.71 78.57
CA GLU A 334 15.96 -91.50 77.74
C GLU A 334 16.35 -91.39 76.20
N SER A 335 15.99 -90.29 75.43
CA SER A 335 16.47 -89.87 74.05
C SER A 335 16.09 -88.41 73.53
N LYS A 336 16.66 -87.83 72.41
CA LYS A 336 16.51 -86.39 71.89
C LYS A 336 16.84 -86.07 70.36
N LYS A 337 16.45 -84.89 69.74
CA LYS A 337 16.94 -84.28 68.42
C LYS A 337 16.53 -82.78 68.10
N GLU A 338 17.14 -82.06 67.09
CA GLU A 338 16.97 -80.59 66.67
C GLU A 338 17.20 -80.20 65.14
N VAL A 339 16.93 -78.94 64.64
CA VAL A 339 16.70 -78.54 63.17
C VAL A 339 16.87 -77.00 62.70
N THR A 340 17.43 -76.68 61.47
CA THR A 340 17.31 -75.51 60.45
C THR A 340 17.57 -73.96 60.67
N GLY A 341 17.86 -73.16 59.58
CA GLY A 341 17.55 -71.67 59.42
C GLY A 341 18.25 -70.82 58.28
N ASP A 342 17.62 -69.75 57.69
CA ASP A 342 18.13 -68.90 56.53
C ASP A 342 17.43 -67.47 56.31
N ARG A 343 17.90 -66.54 55.40
CA ARG A 343 17.18 -65.41 54.62
C ARG A 343 17.76 -63.93 54.50
N ALA A 344 17.29 -63.07 53.53
CA ALA A 344 17.82 -61.75 53.03
C ALA A 344 16.79 -60.67 52.50
N VAL A 345 17.19 -59.43 52.03
CA VAL A 345 16.45 -58.32 51.27
C VAL A 345 17.37 -57.02 51.06
N LYS A 346 17.29 -55.92 50.22
CA LYS A 346 16.41 -55.25 49.17
C LYS A 346 17.19 -54.44 48.03
N THR A 347 16.72 -53.26 47.51
CA THR A 347 17.11 -52.52 46.24
C THR A 347 16.80 -50.98 46.15
N GLU A 348 17.47 -50.17 45.28
CA GLU A 348 16.90 -49.00 44.50
C GLU A 348 17.83 -48.45 43.35
N GLN A 349 17.46 -47.38 42.58
CA GLN A 349 18.02 -47.03 41.23
C GLN A 349 18.43 -45.56 40.92
N LYS A 350 19.05 -45.36 39.73
CA LYS A 350 19.79 -44.17 39.19
C LYS A 350 18.94 -42.95 38.76
N ASP A 351 19.62 -41.82 38.51
CA ASP A 351 19.35 -40.93 37.36
C ASP A 351 20.66 -40.35 36.75
N SER A 352 20.62 -39.73 35.56
CA SER A 352 21.82 -39.37 34.76
C SER A 352 21.71 -38.10 33.87
N SER A 353 22.14 -36.95 34.38
CA SER A 353 22.15 -35.65 33.67
C SER A 353 23.54 -35.15 33.23
N ASN A 354 24.60 -35.39 34.00
CA ASN A 354 25.89 -34.67 33.94
C ASN A 354 26.70 -34.80 32.63
N ILE A 355 26.33 -35.68 31.69
CA ILE A 355 27.14 -35.99 30.48
C ILE A 355 26.97 -34.92 29.39
N ILE A 356 25.82 -34.24 29.32
CA ILE A 356 25.50 -33.30 28.24
C ILE A 356 26.28 -31.98 28.40
N GLU A 357 26.42 -31.47 29.63
CA GLU A 357 27.09 -30.21 29.90
C GLU A 357 28.61 -30.31 29.73
N MET A 358 29.23 -31.44 30.14
CA MET A 358 30.66 -31.67 29.93
C MET A 358 31.05 -31.71 28.45
N LYS A 359 30.18 -32.18 27.54
CA LYS A 359 30.42 -32.07 26.09
C LYS A 359 30.40 -30.62 25.62
N ARG A 360 29.52 -29.79 26.18
CA ARG A 360 29.35 -28.38 25.77
C ARG A 360 30.52 -27.48 26.17
N LEU A 361 31.20 -27.79 27.27
CA LEU A 361 32.44 -27.10 27.68
C LEU A 361 33.68 -27.55 26.92
N ALA A 362 33.66 -28.71 26.24
CA ALA A 362 34.84 -29.32 25.62
C ALA A 362 35.17 -28.81 24.19
N GLY A 363 34.43 -27.83 23.66
CA GLY A 363 34.73 -27.18 22.37
C GLY A 363 34.51 -28.04 21.11
N LEU A 364 33.97 -29.26 21.25
CA LEU A 364 33.53 -30.11 20.15
C LEU A 364 32.08 -29.77 19.78
N LYS A 365 31.76 -29.74 18.47
CA LYS A 365 30.40 -29.52 17.96
C LYS A 365 29.49 -30.72 18.17
#